data_AF-A0A9X9X7C2-F1
#
_entry.id   AF-A0A9X9X7C2-F1
#
_cell.length_a   1.000
_cell.length_b   1.000
_cell.length_c   1.000
_cell.angle_alpha   90.00
_cell.angle_beta   90.00
_cell.angle_gamma   90.00
#
_symmetry.space_group_name_H-M   'P 1'
#
loop_
_entity.id
_entity.type
_entity.pdbx_description
1 polymer ?
#
loop_
_entity_poly.entity_id
_entity_poly.type
_entity_poly.pdbx_seq_one_letter_code
_entity_poly.pdbx_strand_id
1 'polypeptide(L)'
;MRHRVLDLFCGGGGSSWGAYRAGAQIVCGVDADPCAREAYALNFPKAHAVRMKMTRNTGAGALGDLGHIDILLASPECTNHTMARGNRPINHHSRNTARFVLNFAADLKPRWIIIENVIQMRAWNGYDELLTRLKGLGYATEALTLDARDFGVPQQRRRLFVLCDREERPVIPQPSAGMRAPTVAEILDPPGTWPTKPLHRPGRAAPTLERAERAIAALGKGVPFLIVYYGSDASGGWQTLDRPLRTITTIDRFGLVTWEGPEPRLRMLQVPELARAMGFDNDYTLQGIGSRRDRIRLLGNGVAPPVMEAIVRSLTGRQGLAPSPRTDLRQVQGRAAPRRETTQASA
;
A
#
# COMPACT_ATOMS: atom_id res chain seq x y z
N MET A 1 -0.58 13.32 -24.86
CA MET A 1 -0.97 11.90 -24.67
C MET A 1 -0.86 11.54 -23.18
N ARG A 2 -1.52 10.47 -22.70
CA ARG A 2 -1.37 9.99 -21.32
C ARG A 2 -0.16 9.04 -21.24
N HIS A 3 0.70 9.20 -20.23
CA HIS A 3 1.85 8.32 -20.03
C HIS A 3 1.41 6.89 -19.71
N ARG A 4 1.94 5.90 -20.42
CA ARG A 4 1.60 4.48 -20.31
C ARG A 4 2.47 3.80 -19.25
N VAL A 5 1.84 3.04 -18.36
CA VAL A 5 2.48 2.50 -17.16
C VAL A 5 2.46 0.97 -17.14
N LEU A 6 3.62 0.36 -16.85
CA LEU A 6 3.77 -1.03 -16.44
C LEU A 6 4.15 -1.08 -14.95
N ASP A 7 3.47 -1.91 -14.16
CA ASP A 7 3.72 -2.07 -12.72
C ASP A 7 4.14 -3.51 -12.39
N LEU A 8 5.42 -3.68 -12.03
CA LEU A 8 6.00 -4.96 -11.63
C LEU A 8 5.91 -5.16 -10.12
N PHE A 9 5.54 -6.37 -9.69
CA PHE A 9 5.27 -6.66 -8.28
C PHE A 9 4.15 -5.76 -7.74
N CYS A 10 3.07 -5.66 -8.52
CA CYS A 10 2.08 -4.59 -8.35
C CYS A 10 1.22 -4.73 -7.08
N GLY A 11 1.16 -5.90 -6.45
CA GLY A 11 0.34 -6.14 -5.28
C GLY A 11 -1.12 -5.77 -5.51
N GLY A 12 -1.74 -5.11 -4.53
CA GLY A 12 -3.09 -4.54 -4.68
C GLY A 12 -3.17 -3.33 -5.63
N GLY A 13 -2.06 -2.88 -6.21
CA GLY A 13 -2.02 -1.77 -7.17
C GLY A 13 -1.89 -0.38 -6.56
N GLY A 14 -1.32 -0.24 -5.36
CA GLY A 14 -1.15 1.07 -4.71
C GLY A 14 -0.29 2.06 -5.52
N SER A 15 0.81 1.57 -6.10
CA SER A 15 1.68 2.35 -7.00
C SER A 15 0.92 2.76 -8.27
N SER A 16 0.30 1.79 -8.95
CA SER A 16 -0.56 2.04 -10.10
C SER A 16 -1.71 3.03 -9.82
N TRP A 17 -2.32 2.99 -8.63
CA TRP A 17 -3.41 3.90 -8.27
C TRP A 17 -2.90 5.34 -8.15
N GLY A 18 -1.72 5.53 -7.57
CA GLY A 18 -1.08 6.85 -7.52
C GLY A 18 -0.72 7.38 -8.91
N ALA A 19 -0.17 6.53 -9.78
CA ALA A 19 0.13 6.89 -11.17
C ALA A 19 -1.15 7.22 -11.97
N TYR A 20 -2.23 6.45 -11.77
CA TYR A 20 -3.55 6.72 -12.35
C TYR A 20 -4.08 8.09 -11.93
N ARG A 21 -3.98 8.43 -10.63
CA ARG A 21 -4.38 9.75 -10.09
C ARG A 21 -3.53 10.90 -10.65
N ALA A 22 -2.26 10.65 -10.98
CA ALA A 22 -1.40 11.60 -11.71
C ALA A 22 -1.76 11.74 -13.21
N GLY A 23 -2.79 11.04 -13.68
CA GLY A 23 -3.30 11.09 -15.05
C GLY A 23 -2.55 10.18 -16.03
N ALA A 24 -1.86 9.16 -15.53
CA ALA A 24 -1.24 8.13 -16.35
C ALA A 24 -2.27 7.06 -16.77
N GLN A 25 -1.99 6.35 -17.87
CA GLN A 25 -2.75 5.20 -18.33
C GLN A 25 -2.06 3.92 -17.81
N ILE A 26 -2.76 3.17 -16.98
CA ILE A 26 -2.27 1.87 -16.49
C ILE A 26 -2.49 0.83 -17.59
N VAL A 27 -1.40 0.20 -18.05
CA VAL A 27 -1.42 -0.76 -19.17
C VAL A 27 -1.37 -2.19 -18.64
N CYS A 28 -0.46 -2.48 -17.72
CA CYS A 28 -0.26 -3.83 -17.22
C CYS A 28 0.27 -3.84 -15.78
N GLY A 29 -0.22 -4.77 -14.98
CA GLY A 29 0.29 -5.09 -13.64
C GLY A 29 0.66 -6.56 -13.56
N VAL A 30 1.82 -6.85 -12.98
CA VAL A 30 2.37 -8.21 -12.86
C VAL A 30 2.60 -8.57 -11.41
N ASP A 31 1.99 -9.65 -10.94
CA ASP A 31 2.25 -10.20 -9.60
C ASP A 31 2.12 -11.73 -9.59
N ALA A 32 2.78 -12.41 -8.66
CA ALA A 32 2.68 -13.87 -8.52
C ALA A 32 1.45 -14.29 -7.68
N ASP A 33 0.98 -13.39 -6.80
CA ASP A 33 -0.10 -13.63 -5.87
C ASP A 33 -1.48 -13.56 -6.55
N PRO A 34 -2.30 -14.62 -6.49
CA PRO A 34 -3.64 -14.61 -7.06
C PRO A 34 -4.54 -13.50 -6.48
N CYS A 35 -4.47 -13.22 -5.17
CA CYS A 35 -5.26 -12.15 -4.55
C CYS A 35 -4.83 -10.76 -5.05
N ALA A 36 -3.53 -10.56 -5.27
CA ALA A 36 -3.00 -9.33 -5.85
C ALA A 36 -3.52 -9.13 -7.27
N ARG A 37 -3.44 -10.17 -8.11
CA ARG A 37 -3.94 -10.13 -9.49
C ARG A 37 -5.44 -9.85 -9.55
N GLU A 38 -6.23 -10.48 -8.69
CA GLU A 38 -7.68 -10.22 -8.58
C GLU A 38 -7.98 -8.78 -8.15
N ALA A 39 -7.32 -8.29 -7.11
CA ALA A 39 -7.46 -6.91 -6.66
C ALA A 39 -7.05 -5.90 -7.76
N TYR A 40 -5.97 -6.18 -8.47
CA TYR A 40 -5.48 -5.32 -9.54
C TYR A 40 -6.49 -5.28 -10.70
N ALA A 41 -7.01 -6.43 -11.15
CA ALA A 41 -8.02 -6.50 -12.21
C ALA A 41 -9.32 -5.77 -11.82
N LEU A 42 -9.71 -5.85 -10.55
CA LEU A 42 -10.91 -5.16 -10.03
C LEU A 42 -10.78 -3.64 -10.13
N ASN A 43 -9.61 -3.09 -9.83
CA ASN A 43 -9.37 -1.65 -9.79
C ASN A 43 -8.90 -1.06 -11.13
N PHE A 44 -8.35 -1.88 -12.02
CA PHE A 44 -7.88 -1.46 -13.35
C PHE A 44 -8.48 -2.34 -14.46
N PRO A 45 -9.80 -2.27 -14.72
CA PRO A 45 -10.49 -3.17 -15.64
C PRO A 45 -10.04 -3.06 -17.11
N LYS A 46 -9.34 -1.97 -17.47
CA LYS A 46 -8.77 -1.74 -18.81
C LYS A 46 -7.30 -2.18 -18.93
N ALA A 47 -6.65 -2.53 -17.82
CA ALA A 47 -5.27 -2.97 -17.79
C ALA A 47 -5.18 -4.49 -17.83
N HIS A 48 -4.07 -5.02 -18.36
CA HIS A 48 -3.76 -6.44 -18.24
C HIS A 48 -3.29 -6.75 -16.81
N ALA A 49 -3.95 -7.67 -16.13
CA ALA A 49 -3.55 -8.14 -14.80
C ALA A 49 -2.96 -9.56 -14.93
N VAL A 50 -1.63 -9.64 -14.99
CA VAL A 50 -0.88 -10.86 -15.29
C VAL A 50 -0.44 -11.54 -14.00
N ARG A 51 -0.84 -12.81 -13.84
CA ARG A 51 -0.35 -13.65 -12.75
C ARG A 51 0.92 -14.37 -13.19
N MET A 52 2.09 -13.90 -12.75
CA MET A 52 3.37 -14.50 -13.11
C MET A 52 4.41 -14.35 -12.00
N LYS A 53 5.10 -15.44 -11.68
CA LYS A 53 6.30 -15.40 -10.85
C LYS A 53 7.51 -15.08 -11.73
N MET A 54 8.04 -13.87 -11.58
CA MET A 54 9.24 -13.45 -12.30
C MET A 54 10.49 -14.21 -11.83
N THR A 55 11.40 -14.44 -12.77
CA THR A 55 12.71 -15.05 -12.55
C THR A 55 13.82 -14.17 -13.12
N ARG A 56 15.08 -14.56 -12.94
CA ARG A 56 16.24 -13.84 -13.49
C ARG A 56 16.22 -13.67 -15.02
N ASN A 57 15.48 -14.53 -15.72
CA ASN A 57 15.38 -14.51 -17.19
C ASN A 57 14.05 -13.90 -17.68
N THR A 58 13.20 -13.43 -16.76
CA THR A 58 11.92 -12.82 -17.15
C THR A 58 12.17 -11.37 -17.58
N GLY A 59 11.85 -11.06 -18.83
CA GLY A 59 11.86 -9.72 -19.42
C GLY A 59 10.50 -9.35 -20.01
N ALA A 60 10.43 -8.24 -20.73
CA ALA A 60 9.18 -7.69 -21.24
C ALA A 60 8.50 -8.58 -22.27
N GLY A 61 9.26 -9.34 -23.06
CA GLY A 61 8.71 -10.30 -24.02
C GLY A 61 7.80 -11.36 -23.41
N ALA A 62 7.94 -11.66 -22.11
CA ALA A 62 7.04 -12.57 -21.40
C ALA A 62 5.62 -12.01 -21.21
N LEU A 63 5.41 -10.71 -21.44
CA LEU A 63 4.13 -10.04 -21.31
C LEU A 63 3.41 -9.85 -22.67
N GLY A 64 4.02 -10.30 -23.77
CA GLY A 64 3.53 -10.03 -25.12
C GLY A 64 3.77 -8.57 -25.54
N ASP A 65 3.07 -8.13 -26.58
CA ASP A 65 3.15 -6.74 -27.05
C ASP A 65 2.30 -5.82 -26.17
N LEU A 66 2.97 -4.99 -25.37
CA LEU A 66 2.35 -3.94 -24.56
C LEU A 66 2.39 -2.57 -25.25
N GLY A 67 2.97 -2.47 -26.45
CA GLY A 67 3.33 -1.22 -27.09
C GLY A 67 4.35 -0.40 -26.28
N HIS A 68 4.43 0.89 -26.58
CA HIS A 68 5.30 1.82 -25.86
C HIS A 68 4.92 1.94 -24.37
N ILE A 69 5.91 1.97 -23.49
CA ILE A 69 5.76 2.19 -22.03
C ILE A 69 6.61 3.40 -21.64
N ASP A 70 5.97 4.42 -21.07
CA ASP A 70 6.64 5.63 -20.61
C ASP A 70 7.22 5.47 -19.20
N ILE A 71 6.49 4.77 -18.33
CA ILE A 71 6.80 4.64 -16.90
C ILE A 71 6.81 3.16 -16.49
N LEU A 72 7.90 2.73 -15.87
CA LEU A 72 8.00 1.43 -15.22
C LEU A 72 7.99 1.61 -13.70
N LEU A 73 6.95 1.11 -13.04
CA LEU A 73 6.86 1.01 -11.59
C LEU A 73 7.37 -0.37 -11.17
N ALA A 74 8.10 -0.45 -10.06
CA ALA A 74 8.51 -1.72 -9.49
C ALA A 74 8.58 -1.68 -7.95
N SER A 75 7.88 -2.60 -7.29
CA SER A 75 7.93 -2.80 -5.82
C SER A 75 8.43 -4.21 -5.46
N PRO A 76 9.68 -4.57 -5.81
CA PRO A 76 10.19 -5.93 -5.65
C PRO A 76 10.19 -6.39 -4.19
N GLU A 77 9.89 -7.68 -3.99
CA GLU A 77 9.80 -8.27 -2.64
C GLU A 77 11.10 -8.08 -1.83
N CYS A 78 10.93 -7.75 -0.54
CA CYS A 78 12.03 -7.53 0.39
C CYS A 78 11.89 -8.41 1.64
N THR A 79 12.00 -9.74 1.51
CA THR A 79 11.62 -10.63 2.63
C THR A 79 12.61 -10.67 3.79
N ASN A 80 13.80 -10.05 3.69
CA ASN A 80 14.89 -10.22 4.67
C ASN A 80 15.33 -8.96 5.42
N HIS A 81 14.69 -7.82 5.18
CA HIS A 81 15.17 -6.53 5.69
C HIS A 81 14.23 -5.88 6.74
N THR A 82 13.17 -6.57 7.16
CA THR A 82 12.28 -6.05 8.23
C THR A 82 12.73 -6.57 9.61
N MET A 83 12.91 -5.67 10.58
CA MET A 83 13.07 -6.03 12.01
C MET A 83 11.85 -6.81 12.57
N ALA A 84 10.76 -6.91 11.81
CA ALA A 84 9.53 -7.58 12.18
C ALA A 84 9.60 -9.12 12.08
N ARG A 85 10.73 -9.68 11.65
CA ARG A 85 10.97 -11.13 11.71
C ARG A 85 11.92 -11.41 12.89
N GLY A 86 11.39 -12.10 13.91
CA GLY A 86 12.24 -12.76 14.90
C GLY A 86 13.20 -13.77 14.25
N ASN A 87 14.00 -14.43 15.09
CA ASN A 87 15.27 -15.15 14.85
C ASN A 87 15.34 -16.26 13.76
N ARG A 88 14.64 -16.14 12.62
CA ARG A 88 14.68 -17.11 11.52
C ARG A 88 15.86 -16.83 10.57
N PRO A 89 16.52 -17.89 10.05
CA PRO A 89 17.65 -17.77 9.17
C PRO A 89 17.31 -17.01 7.88
N ILE A 90 18.29 -16.25 7.44
CA ILE A 90 18.24 -15.37 6.29
C ILE A 90 18.19 -16.20 4.98
N ASN A 91 17.08 -16.19 4.24
CA ASN A 91 16.99 -16.86 2.94
C ASN A 91 17.41 -15.92 1.81
N HIS A 92 18.63 -16.07 1.29
CA HIS A 92 19.22 -15.16 0.29
C HIS A 92 18.47 -15.05 -1.05
N HIS A 93 17.53 -15.96 -1.39
CA HIS A 93 16.88 -15.97 -2.72
C HIS A 93 15.88 -14.83 -2.97
N SER A 94 15.17 -14.32 -1.96
CA SER A 94 14.23 -13.21 -2.15
C SER A 94 14.90 -11.90 -2.58
N ARG A 95 16.22 -11.78 -2.39
CA ARG A 95 16.95 -10.53 -2.55
C ARG A 95 17.27 -10.15 -4.00
N ASN A 96 17.05 -11.05 -4.95
CA ASN A 96 17.41 -10.82 -6.36
C ASN A 96 16.28 -10.24 -7.21
N THR A 97 15.05 -10.13 -6.71
CA THR A 97 13.89 -9.66 -7.48
C THR A 97 14.07 -8.22 -7.99
N ALA A 98 14.77 -7.37 -7.23
CA ALA A 98 15.13 -6.03 -7.69
C ALA A 98 16.03 -6.04 -8.94
N ARG A 99 16.88 -7.07 -9.12
CA ARG A 99 17.68 -7.24 -10.35
C ARG A 99 16.80 -7.57 -11.56
N PHE A 100 15.61 -8.15 -11.37
CA PHE A 100 14.73 -8.51 -12.49
C PHE A 100 14.16 -7.27 -13.18
N VAL A 101 14.03 -6.15 -12.45
CA VAL A 101 13.64 -4.85 -13.01
C VAL A 101 14.57 -4.42 -14.15
N LEU A 102 15.86 -4.78 -14.08
CA LEU A 102 16.85 -4.44 -15.09
C LEU A 102 16.57 -5.08 -16.46
N ASN A 103 15.94 -6.26 -16.49
CA ASN A 103 15.55 -6.91 -17.74
C ASN A 103 14.49 -6.06 -18.46
N PHE A 104 13.45 -5.65 -17.73
CA PHE A 104 12.40 -4.78 -18.28
C PHE A 104 12.93 -3.39 -18.64
N ALA A 105 13.85 -2.83 -17.84
CA ALA A 105 14.50 -1.57 -18.14
C ALA A 105 15.31 -1.62 -19.45
N ALA A 106 15.99 -2.74 -19.73
CA ALA A 106 16.76 -2.96 -20.95
C ALA A 106 15.87 -3.22 -22.18
N ASP A 107 14.80 -4.00 -22.01
CA ASP A 107 13.88 -4.38 -23.08
C ASP A 107 13.00 -3.20 -23.52
N LEU A 108 12.39 -2.50 -22.55
CA LEU A 108 11.39 -1.46 -22.81
C LEU A 108 11.99 -0.07 -22.93
N LYS A 109 13.15 0.17 -22.28
CA LYS A 109 13.82 1.47 -22.19
C LYS A 109 12.87 2.65 -21.88
N PRO A 110 11.95 2.51 -20.90
CA PRO A 110 11.01 3.56 -20.54
C PRO A 110 11.75 4.85 -20.19
N ARG A 111 11.13 6.02 -20.39
CA ARG A 111 11.76 7.27 -19.94
C ARG A 111 11.97 7.26 -18.42
N TRP A 112 10.96 6.82 -17.66
CA TRP A 112 10.98 6.84 -16.21
C TRP A 112 10.91 5.46 -15.58
N ILE A 113 11.70 5.24 -14.52
CA ILE A 113 11.58 4.06 -13.65
C ILE A 113 11.44 4.53 -12.21
N ILE A 114 10.52 3.94 -11.46
CA ILE A 114 10.36 4.18 -10.03
C ILE A 114 10.44 2.83 -9.32
N ILE A 115 11.50 2.63 -8.54
CA ILE A 115 11.67 1.43 -7.71
C ILE A 115 11.37 1.80 -6.26
N GLU A 116 10.39 1.14 -5.66
CA GLU A 116 10.04 1.31 -4.24
C GLU A 116 10.52 0.12 -3.41
N ASN A 117 10.97 0.41 -2.18
CA ASN A 117 11.31 -0.63 -1.21
C ASN A 117 11.34 -0.14 0.24
N VAL A 118 11.57 -1.05 1.18
CA VAL A 118 11.91 -0.69 2.56
C VAL A 118 13.29 -0.02 2.63
N ILE A 119 13.50 0.87 3.61
CA ILE A 119 14.75 1.66 3.76
C ILE A 119 15.99 0.75 3.83
N GLN A 120 15.84 -0.38 4.50
CA GLN A 120 16.90 -1.35 4.73
C GLN A 120 17.40 -2.03 3.44
N MET A 121 16.71 -1.87 2.30
CA MET A 121 17.24 -2.29 0.99
C MET A 121 18.59 -1.63 0.69
N ARG A 122 18.89 -0.44 1.24
CA ARG A 122 20.21 0.21 1.08
C ARG A 122 21.38 -0.63 1.61
N ALA A 123 21.13 -1.54 2.56
CA ALA A 123 22.14 -2.45 3.11
C ALA A 123 22.25 -3.78 2.34
N TRP A 124 21.46 -3.96 1.28
CA TRP A 124 21.58 -5.14 0.42
C TRP A 124 22.82 -5.00 -0.47
N ASN A 125 23.66 -6.05 -0.53
CA ASN A 125 24.90 -6.07 -1.30
C ASN A 125 24.73 -5.81 -2.82
N GLY A 126 23.53 -6.02 -3.38
CA GLY A 126 23.24 -5.73 -4.79
C GLY A 126 22.72 -4.33 -5.06
N TYR A 127 22.59 -3.47 -4.04
CA TYR A 127 22.03 -2.13 -4.19
C TYR A 127 22.90 -1.25 -5.09
N ASP A 128 24.21 -1.20 -4.85
CA ASP A 128 25.13 -0.39 -5.68
C ASP A 128 25.26 -0.95 -7.11
N GLU A 129 25.23 -2.27 -7.27
CA GLU A 129 25.20 -2.92 -8.58
C GLU A 129 23.91 -2.56 -9.35
N LEU A 130 22.75 -2.57 -8.68
CA LEU A 130 21.48 -2.16 -9.28
C LEU A 130 21.57 -0.73 -9.81
N LEU A 131 22.05 0.21 -9.00
CA LEU A 131 22.21 1.62 -9.42
C LEU A 131 23.22 1.78 -10.56
N THR A 132 24.34 1.06 -10.49
CA THR A 132 25.37 1.08 -11.54
C THR A 132 24.82 0.56 -12.86
N ARG A 133 24.04 -0.53 -12.83
CA ARG A 133 23.42 -1.09 -14.04
C ARG A 133 22.33 -0.20 -14.61
N LEU A 134 21.52 0.47 -13.78
CA LEU A 134 20.57 1.48 -14.23
C LEU A 134 21.29 2.64 -14.93
N LYS A 135 22.39 3.15 -14.36
CA LYS A 135 23.22 4.17 -15.02
C LYS A 135 23.82 3.68 -16.34
N GLY A 136 24.30 2.44 -16.38
CA GLY A 136 24.80 1.81 -17.61
C GLY A 136 23.74 1.64 -18.71
N LEU A 137 22.45 1.60 -18.34
CA LEU A 137 21.32 1.62 -19.27
C LEU A 137 20.91 3.05 -19.70
N GLY A 138 21.64 4.08 -19.26
CA GLY A 138 21.43 5.48 -19.63
C GLY A 138 20.48 6.25 -18.72
N TYR A 139 20.23 5.80 -17.49
CA TYR A 139 19.38 6.52 -16.55
C TYR A 139 20.21 7.37 -15.58
N ALA A 140 19.84 8.64 -15.42
CA ALA A 140 20.16 9.38 -14.21
C ALA A 140 19.31 8.86 -13.05
N THR A 141 19.89 8.74 -11.86
CA THR A 141 19.24 8.10 -10.70
C THR A 141 19.27 8.98 -9.46
N GLU A 142 18.15 9.08 -8.74
CA GLU A 142 18.05 9.72 -7.43
C GLU A 142 17.41 8.79 -6.42
N ALA A 143 18.04 8.61 -5.26
CA ALA A 143 17.55 7.69 -4.23
C ALA A 143 17.19 8.43 -2.94
N LEU A 144 15.91 8.43 -2.59
CA LEU A 144 15.37 9.22 -1.48
C LEU A 144 14.55 8.35 -0.52
N THR A 145 14.38 8.84 0.72
CA THR A 145 13.46 8.23 1.69
C THR A 145 12.32 9.21 1.92
N LEU A 146 11.09 8.78 1.63
CA LEU A 146 9.89 9.58 1.82
C LEU A 146 9.06 9.00 2.96
N ASP A 147 8.49 9.86 3.81
CA ASP A 147 7.45 9.47 4.75
C ASP A 147 6.08 9.79 4.14
N ALA A 148 5.20 8.80 4.07
CA ALA A 148 3.86 8.96 3.51
C ALA A 148 3.05 10.07 4.21
N ARG A 149 3.32 10.33 5.50
CA ARG A 149 2.68 11.41 6.26
C ARG A 149 2.88 12.78 5.61
N ASP A 150 4.04 13.00 4.98
CA ASP A 150 4.39 14.28 4.36
C ASP A 150 3.58 14.50 3.05
N PHE A 151 2.89 13.46 2.57
CA PHE A 151 2.02 13.47 1.38
C PHE A 151 0.54 13.30 1.74
N GLY A 152 0.14 13.70 2.96
CA GLY A 152 -1.25 13.68 3.39
C GLY A 152 -1.82 12.29 3.68
N VAL A 153 -0.95 11.29 3.82
CA VAL A 153 -1.38 9.92 4.14
C VAL A 153 -1.58 9.79 5.66
N PRO A 154 -2.65 9.14 6.16
CA PRO A 154 -2.92 8.99 7.59
C PRO A 154 -2.00 7.95 8.28
N GLN A 155 -0.74 7.86 7.86
CA GLN A 155 0.19 6.84 8.31
C GLN A 155 1.64 7.31 8.30
N GLN A 156 2.36 7.01 9.37
CA GLN A 156 3.81 7.10 9.43
C GLN A 156 4.40 5.88 8.72
N ARG A 157 4.81 6.07 7.46
CA ARG A 157 5.33 5.00 6.59
C ARG A 157 6.46 5.54 5.75
N ARG A 158 7.68 5.24 6.20
CA ARG A 158 8.89 5.59 5.47
C ARG A 158 9.30 4.49 4.50
N ARG A 159 9.59 4.86 3.25
CA ARG A 159 10.05 3.96 2.18
C ARG A 159 11.17 4.58 1.37
N LEU A 160 12.03 3.72 0.84
CA LEU A 160 13.03 4.04 -0.15
C LEU A 160 12.38 4.11 -1.52
N PHE A 161 12.69 5.16 -2.26
CA PHE A 161 12.38 5.28 -3.67
C PHE A 161 13.68 5.54 -4.44
N VAL A 162 13.89 4.79 -5.52
CA VAL A 162 14.91 5.08 -6.53
C VAL A 162 14.17 5.57 -7.77
N LEU A 163 14.35 6.84 -8.08
CA LEU A 163 13.80 7.49 -9.26
C LEU A 163 14.84 7.47 -10.36
N CYS A 164 14.41 7.12 -11.57
CA CYS A 164 15.26 7.07 -12.75
C CYS A 164 14.61 7.86 -13.89
N ASP A 165 15.42 8.59 -14.63
CA ASP A 165 15.01 9.31 -15.84
C ASP A 165 16.14 9.18 -16.89
N ARG A 166 15.79 8.90 -18.15
CA ARG A 166 16.75 8.74 -19.26
C ARG A 166 17.17 10.05 -19.90
N GLU A 167 16.37 11.10 -19.74
CA GLU A 167 16.54 12.37 -20.45
C GLU A 167 17.09 13.45 -19.51
N GLU A 168 16.66 13.45 -18.24
CA GLU A 168 16.97 14.50 -17.28
C GLU A 168 17.37 13.92 -15.91
N ARG A 169 17.75 14.79 -14.97
CA ARG A 169 17.91 14.40 -13.58
C ARG A 169 16.52 14.29 -12.93
N PRO A 170 16.18 13.19 -12.23
CA PRO A 170 14.88 13.03 -11.58
C PRO A 170 14.53 14.19 -10.63
N VAL A 171 13.38 14.81 -10.83
CA VAL A 171 12.88 15.86 -9.93
C VAL A 171 12.33 15.24 -8.65
N ILE A 172 12.90 15.65 -7.51
CA ILE A 172 12.49 15.20 -6.19
C ILE A 172 11.06 15.70 -5.88
N PRO A 173 10.11 14.81 -5.53
CA PRO A 173 8.78 15.24 -5.14
C PRO A 173 8.83 16.03 -3.85
N GLN A 174 8.17 17.19 -3.82
CA GLN A 174 8.02 18.00 -2.62
C GLN A 174 6.67 17.71 -1.97
N PRO A 175 6.63 17.55 -0.63
CA PRO A 175 5.40 17.67 0.14
C PRO A 175 4.65 18.95 -0.24
N SER A 176 3.32 18.90 -0.31
CA SER A 176 2.54 20.12 -0.49
C SER A 176 2.65 20.98 0.78
N ALA A 177 2.97 22.27 0.61
CA ALA A 177 3.10 23.18 1.74
C ALA A 177 1.81 23.22 2.59
N GLY A 178 1.96 23.09 3.91
CA GLY A 178 0.82 23.09 4.84
C GLY A 178 -0.05 21.83 4.85
N MET A 179 0.32 20.79 4.09
CA MET A 179 -0.41 19.52 4.09
C MET A 179 -0.24 18.80 5.44
N ARG A 180 -1.34 18.70 6.21
CA ARG A 180 -1.37 17.86 7.42
C ARG A 180 -1.72 16.42 7.05
N ALA A 181 -1.05 15.47 7.69
CA ALA A 181 -1.48 14.08 7.66
C ALA A 181 -2.77 13.93 8.50
N PRO A 182 -3.82 13.29 7.95
CA PRO A 182 -4.99 12.95 8.75
C PRO A 182 -4.62 12.05 9.93
N THR A 183 -5.36 12.20 11.00
CA THR A 183 -5.21 11.42 12.23
C THR A 183 -5.92 10.07 12.12
N VAL A 184 -5.66 9.17 13.07
CA VAL A 184 -6.42 7.91 13.16
C VAL A 184 -7.92 8.19 13.35
N ALA A 185 -8.31 9.20 14.12
CA ALA A 185 -9.73 9.51 14.33
C ALA A 185 -10.48 9.77 13.00
N GLU A 186 -9.80 10.37 12.03
CA GLU A 186 -10.38 10.76 10.73
C GLU A 186 -10.53 9.59 9.73
N ILE A 187 -9.90 8.45 9.99
CA ILE A 187 -10.03 7.25 9.13
C ILE A 187 -11.03 6.22 9.67
N LEU A 188 -11.51 6.38 10.91
CA LEU A 188 -12.43 5.43 11.54
C LEU A 188 -13.83 5.56 10.95
N ASP A 189 -14.50 4.42 10.82
CA ASP A 189 -15.94 4.45 10.56
C ASP A 189 -16.71 4.91 11.82
N PRO A 190 -17.91 5.48 11.67
CA PRO A 190 -18.72 5.93 12.80
C PRO A 190 -18.94 4.83 13.87
N PRO A 191 -19.07 5.20 15.16
CA PRO A 191 -19.41 4.25 16.22
C PRO A 191 -20.65 3.41 15.87
N GLY A 192 -20.62 2.12 16.22
CA GLY A 192 -21.71 1.19 15.92
C GLY A 192 -21.65 0.53 14.53
N THR A 193 -20.81 1.02 13.60
CA THR A 193 -20.67 0.42 12.26
C THR A 193 -20.17 -1.04 12.32
N TRP A 194 -19.30 -1.35 13.27
CA TRP A 194 -18.66 -2.66 13.40
C TRP A 194 -18.86 -3.23 14.80
N PRO A 195 -19.06 -4.56 14.93
CA PRO A 195 -19.27 -5.18 16.23
C PRO A 195 -18.03 -5.05 17.11
N THR A 196 -18.25 -4.72 18.37
CA THR A 196 -17.22 -4.67 19.40
C THR A 196 -17.41 -5.82 20.38
N LYS A 197 -16.37 -6.13 21.15
CA LYS A 197 -16.43 -7.10 22.26
C LYS A 197 -15.95 -6.42 23.54
N PRO A 198 -16.42 -6.80 24.73
CA PRO A 198 -15.79 -6.37 25.98
C PRO A 198 -14.27 -6.58 25.93
N LEU A 199 -13.51 -5.56 26.34
CA LEU A 199 -12.06 -5.65 26.45
C LEU A 199 -11.71 -6.75 27.45
N HIS A 200 -12.26 -6.64 28.67
CA HIS A 200 -12.19 -7.61 29.75
C HIS A 200 -13.21 -8.71 29.51
N ARG A 201 -12.73 -9.91 29.15
CA ARG A 201 -13.57 -11.11 29.01
C ARG A 201 -12.72 -12.37 29.21
N PRO A 202 -13.33 -13.51 29.60
CA PRO A 202 -12.64 -14.78 29.61
C PRO A 202 -11.98 -15.10 28.26
N GLY A 203 -10.75 -15.60 28.32
CA GLY A 203 -9.93 -15.96 27.15
C GLY A 203 -9.23 -14.78 26.44
N ARG A 204 -9.30 -13.56 26.96
CA ARG A 204 -8.50 -12.44 26.42
C ARG A 204 -7.02 -12.66 26.74
N ALA A 205 -6.16 -12.53 25.73
CA ALA A 205 -4.72 -12.68 25.92
C ALA A 205 -4.17 -11.63 26.91
N ALA A 206 -3.43 -12.08 27.93
CA ALA A 206 -2.83 -11.21 28.95
C ALA A 206 -2.03 -10.03 28.36
N PRO A 207 -1.19 -10.22 27.32
CA PRO A 207 -0.47 -9.09 26.71
C PRO A 207 -1.40 -8.04 26.07
N THR A 208 -2.63 -8.39 25.69
CA THR A 208 -3.61 -7.41 25.19
C THR A 208 -4.14 -6.55 26.33
N LEU A 209 -4.46 -7.18 27.47
CA LEU A 209 -4.94 -6.47 28.64
C LEU A 209 -3.85 -5.55 29.18
N GLU A 210 -2.60 -6.03 29.32
CA GLU A 210 -1.47 -5.20 29.77
C GLU A 210 -1.27 -3.95 28.91
N ARG A 211 -1.35 -4.07 27.57
CA ARG A 211 -1.27 -2.92 26.66
C ARG A 211 -2.40 -1.93 26.89
N ALA A 212 -3.62 -2.44 27.09
CA ALA A 212 -4.79 -1.62 27.33
C ALA A 212 -4.71 -0.91 28.69
N GLU A 213 -4.32 -1.60 29.76
CA GLU A 213 -4.16 -1.00 31.09
C GLU A 213 -3.09 0.08 31.10
N ARG A 214 -1.96 -0.12 30.41
CA ARG A 214 -0.94 0.93 30.24
C ARG A 214 -1.51 2.17 29.55
N ALA A 215 -2.36 2.00 28.54
CA ALA A 215 -3.00 3.12 27.85
C ALA A 215 -4.05 3.81 28.73
N ILE A 216 -4.89 3.05 29.44
CA ILE A 216 -5.91 3.58 30.35
C ILE A 216 -5.26 4.34 31.51
N ALA A 217 -4.16 3.84 32.07
CA ALA A 217 -3.42 4.53 33.12
C ALA A 217 -2.80 5.85 32.63
N ALA A 218 -2.35 5.90 31.37
CA ALA A 218 -1.73 7.08 30.78
C ALA A 218 -2.73 8.14 30.29
N LEU A 219 -3.87 7.71 29.73
CA LEU A 219 -4.86 8.59 29.08
C LEU A 219 -6.07 8.89 29.96
N GLY A 220 -6.36 8.05 30.95
CA GLY A 220 -7.60 8.06 31.71
C GLY A 220 -8.70 7.19 31.09
N LYS A 221 -9.68 6.81 31.92
CA LYS A 221 -10.87 6.07 31.49
C LYS A 221 -11.74 6.94 30.58
N GLY A 222 -12.36 6.32 29.58
CA GLY A 222 -13.25 7.00 28.64
C GLY A 222 -12.56 7.60 27.41
N VAL A 223 -11.23 7.52 27.30
CA VAL A 223 -10.47 8.13 26.18
C VAL A 223 -10.09 7.09 25.11
N PRO A 224 -10.68 7.13 23.89
CA PRO A 224 -10.36 6.24 22.77
C PRO A 224 -8.86 6.13 22.45
N PHE A 225 -8.39 4.90 22.21
CA PHE A 225 -7.01 4.63 21.79
C PHE A 225 -6.89 3.36 20.95
N LEU A 226 -5.74 3.17 20.31
CA LEU A 226 -5.39 1.92 19.64
C LEU A 226 -4.39 1.11 20.46
N ILE A 227 -4.68 -0.17 20.67
CA ILE A 227 -3.68 -1.20 20.98
C ILE A 227 -2.91 -1.52 19.70
N VAL A 228 -1.59 -1.63 19.82
CA VAL A 228 -0.68 -1.90 18.71
C VAL A 228 0.14 -3.16 19.00
N TYR A 229 -0.06 -4.19 18.19
CA TYR A 229 0.52 -5.52 18.41
C TYR A 229 1.88 -5.71 17.70
N TYR A 230 2.95 -4.99 18.04
CA TYR A 230 4.29 -5.30 17.52
C TYR A 230 5.03 -6.34 18.37
N GLY A 231 6.03 -7.02 17.78
CA GLY A 231 6.84 -8.03 18.48
C GLY A 231 7.74 -7.45 19.58
N SER A 232 7.98 -6.13 19.55
CA SER A 232 8.61 -5.37 20.63
C SER A 232 7.67 -4.24 21.07
N ASP A 233 7.37 -4.18 22.37
CA ASP A 233 6.51 -3.15 22.97
C ASP A 233 7.28 -1.85 23.27
N ALA A 234 8.35 -1.56 22.52
CA ALA A 234 9.26 -0.43 22.77
C ALA A 234 8.56 0.95 22.81
N SER A 235 7.32 1.06 22.32
CA SER A 235 6.49 2.27 22.39
C SER A 235 5.18 2.03 23.17
N GLY A 236 5.23 1.23 24.23
CA GLY A 236 4.12 0.96 25.16
C GLY A 236 3.04 0.00 24.64
N GLY A 237 3.05 -0.34 23.35
CA GLY A 237 2.07 -1.22 22.71
C GLY A 237 0.70 -0.56 22.48
N TRP A 238 0.63 0.77 22.49
CA TRP A 238 -0.58 1.54 22.18
C TRP A 238 -0.25 2.87 21.48
N GLN A 239 -1.26 3.56 20.95
CA GLN A 239 -1.18 4.93 20.43
C GLN A 239 -2.52 5.68 20.58
N THR A 240 -2.47 7.00 20.68
CA THR A 240 -3.66 7.88 20.66
C THR A 240 -4.26 7.99 19.26
N LEU A 241 -5.50 8.49 19.17
CA LEU A 241 -6.19 8.65 17.88
C LEU A 241 -5.91 9.98 17.15
N ASP A 242 -5.30 10.95 17.83
CA ASP A 242 -5.00 12.32 17.36
C ASP A 242 -3.73 12.44 16.52
N ARG A 243 -3.13 11.30 16.15
CA ARG A 243 -1.92 11.22 15.33
C ARG A 243 -2.12 10.23 14.18
N PRO A 244 -1.32 10.33 13.11
CA PRO A 244 -1.35 9.34 12.03
C PRO A 244 -1.03 7.92 12.52
N LEU A 245 -1.58 6.91 11.85
CA LEU A 245 -1.40 5.51 12.19
C LEU A 245 0.08 5.10 12.05
N ARG A 246 0.60 4.25 12.95
CA ARG A 246 1.87 3.55 12.69
C ARG A 246 1.79 2.67 11.43
N THR A 247 2.94 2.29 10.89
CA THR A 247 3.04 1.54 9.62
C THR A 247 2.16 0.28 9.60
N ILE A 248 1.27 0.20 8.61
CA ILE A 248 0.50 -1.01 8.32
C ILE A 248 1.42 -2.09 7.78
N THR A 249 1.34 -3.26 8.39
CA THR A 249 2.11 -4.46 8.00
C THR A 249 1.19 -5.51 7.38
N THR A 250 1.75 -6.63 6.93
CA THR A 250 1.01 -7.74 6.31
C THR A 250 0.14 -8.55 7.27
N ILE A 251 0.14 -8.19 8.54
CA ILE A 251 -0.62 -8.82 9.61
C ILE A 251 -1.43 -7.72 10.27
N ASP A 252 -2.59 -8.10 10.79
CA ASP A 252 -3.45 -7.19 11.53
C ASP A 252 -2.84 -6.83 12.89
N ARG A 253 -2.69 -5.54 13.16
CA ARG A 253 -1.87 -5.02 14.27
C ARG A 253 -2.58 -3.98 15.13
N PHE A 254 -3.79 -3.55 14.77
CA PHE A 254 -4.41 -2.38 15.38
C PHE A 254 -5.79 -2.73 15.96
N GLY A 255 -5.86 -2.73 17.28
CA GLY A 255 -7.11 -2.91 18.04
C GLY A 255 -7.62 -1.58 18.59
N LEU A 256 -8.79 -1.13 18.14
CA LEU A 256 -9.45 0.06 18.66
C LEU A 256 -10.17 -0.24 19.98
N VAL A 257 -9.79 0.50 21.02
CA VAL A 257 -10.49 0.53 22.30
C VAL A 257 -11.38 1.78 22.36
N THR A 258 -12.66 1.56 22.67
CA THR A 258 -13.72 2.56 22.86
C THR A 258 -14.50 2.24 24.13
N TRP A 259 -15.49 3.05 24.50
CA TRP A 259 -16.26 2.87 25.74
C TRP A 259 -17.76 2.82 25.46
N GLU A 260 -18.45 1.93 26.16
CA GLU A 260 -19.91 1.88 26.31
C GLU A 260 -20.21 2.13 27.80
N GLY A 261 -20.48 3.38 28.17
CA GLY A 261 -20.51 3.78 29.58
C GLY A 261 -19.14 3.58 30.25
N PRO A 262 -19.05 2.94 31.43
CA PRO A 262 -17.76 2.67 32.08
C PRO A 262 -16.99 1.51 31.43
N GLU A 263 -17.64 0.71 30.57
CA GLU A 263 -17.09 -0.54 30.07
C GLU A 263 -16.26 -0.35 28.79
N PRO A 264 -14.96 -0.70 28.80
CA PRO A 264 -14.13 -0.64 27.60
C PRO A 264 -14.45 -1.78 26.62
N ARG A 265 -14.48 -1.42 25.33
CA ARG A 265 -14.85 -2.28 24.20
C ARG A 265 -13.70 -2.30 23.21
N LEU A 266 -13.42 -3.47 22.64
CA LEU A 266 -12.33 -3.71 21.70
C LEU A 266 -12.84 -4.28 20.38
N ARG A 267 -12.37 -3.72 19.26
CA ARG A 267 -12.44 -4.32 17.92
C ARG A 267 -11.13 -4.10 17.17
N MET A 268 -10.83 -4.93 16.16
CA MET A 268 -9.74 -4.61 15.23
C MET A 268 -10.17 -3.48 14.28
N LEU A 269 -9.21 -2.74 13.74
CA LEU A 269 -9.46 -1.87 12.59
C LEU A 269 -9.90 -2.68 11.38
N GLN A 270 -10.77 -2.11 10.56
CA GLN A 270 -11.39 -2.79 9.44
C GLN A 270 -10.69 -2.47 8.13
N VAL A 271 -10.89 -3.32 7.11
CA VAL A 271 -10.20 -3.17 5.82
C VAL A 271 -10.46 -1.78 5.19
N PRO A 272 -11.69 -1.21 5.21
CA PRO A 272 -11.92 0.15 4.71
C PRO A 272 -11.14 1.21 5.49
N GLU A 273 -11.09 1.12 6.82
CA GLU A 273 -10.30 2.03 7.68
C GLU A 273 -8.80 1.95 7.36
N LEU A 274 -8.27 0.73 7.16
CA LEU A 274 -6.88 0.50 6.78
C LEU A 274 -6.57 0.96 5.34
N ALA A 275 -7.53 0.87 4.42
CA ALA A 275 -7.38 1.40 3.06
C ALA A 275 -7.31 2.93 3.06
N ARG A 276 -8.18 3.61 3.82
CA ARG A 276 -8.09 5.06 4.05
C ARG A 276 -6.77 5.46 4.69
N ALA A 277 -6.27 4.67 5.65
CA ALA A 277 -4.96 4.86 6.27
C ALA A 277 -3.77 4.68 5.30
N MET A 278 -3.96 4.00 4.16
CA MET A 278 -2.97 3.94 3.07
C MET A 278 -3.13 5.10 2.08
N GLY A 279 -4.17 5.92 2.20
CA GLY A 279 -4.46 7.05 1.31
C GLY A 279 -5.28 6.69 0.07
N PHE A 280 -5.94 5.52 0.05
CA PHE A 280 -6.91 5.18 -0.98
C PHE A 280 -8.19 6.00 -0.82
N ASP A 281 -8.77 6.39 -1.95
CA ASP A 281 -10.09 7.01 -2.04
C ASP A 281 -11.20 5.93 -2.10
N ASN A 282 -12.46 6.37 -2.23
CA ASN A 282 -13.61 5.47 -2.23
C ASN A 282 -13.80 4.71 -3.55
N ASP A 283 -13.08 5.07 -4.61
CA ASP A 283 -13.18 4.40 -5.91
C ASP A 283 -12.32 3.14 -5.95
N TYR A 284 -11.29 3.06 -5.09
CA TYR A 284 -10.51 1.85 -4.87
C TYR A 284 -11.24 0.86 -3.95
N THR A 285 -11.25 -0.43 -4.31
CA THR A 285 -11.90 -1.45 -3.50
C THR A 285 -11.11 -2.76 -3.43
N LEU A 286 -11.22 -3.42 -2.27
CA LEU A 286 -10.79 -4.80 -2.04
C LEU A 286 -11.97 -5.71 -1.70
N GLN A 287 -13.21 -5.24 -1.86
CA GLN A 287 -14.39 -6.03 -1.56
C GLN A 287 -14.42 -7.31 -2.41
N GLY A 288 -14.73 -8.45 -1.78
CA GLY A 288 -14.75 -9.75 -2.44
C GLY A 288 -13.38 -10.38 -2.67
N ILE A 289 -12.27 -9.66 -2.49
CA ILE A 289 -10.93 -10.22 -2.65
C ILE A 289 -10.56 -11.06 -1.43
N GLY A 290 -10.39 -12.37 -1.63
CA GLY A 290 -9.87 -13.32 -0.65
C GLY A 290 -10.46 -13.19 0.77
N SER A 291 -9.66 -13.62 1.75
CA SER A 291 -10.00 -13.44 3.16
C SER A 291 -9.69 -12.03 3.66
N ARG A 292 -10.20 -11.67 4.83
CA ARG A 292 -9.79 -10.42 5.52
C ARG A 292 -8.26 -10.36 5.70
N ARG A 293 -7.61 -11.50 5.96
CA ARG A 293 -6.15 -11.58 6.13
C ARG A 293 -5.43 -11.25 4.83
N ASP A 294 -5.96 -11.71 3.69
CA ASP A 294 -5.37 -11.41 2.38
C ASP A 294 -5.47 -9.93 2.05
N ARG A 295 -6.63 -9.30 2.30
CA ARG A 295 -6.81 -7.86 2.09
C ARG A 295 -5.86 -7.01 2.94
N ILE A 296 -5.66 -7.39 4.21
CA ILE A 296 -4.68 -6.71 5.08
C ILE A 296 -3.26 -6.94 4.59
N ARG A 297 -2.94 -8.15 4.11
CA ARG A 297 -1.64 -8.46 3.51
C ARG A 297 -1.36 -7.60 2.29
N LEU A 298 -2.34 -7.42 1.40
CA LEU A 298 -2.24 -6.55 0.23
C LEU A 298 -2.00 -5.09 0.63
N LEU A 299 -2.76 -4.56 1.58
CA LEU A 299 -2.56 -3.19 2.10
C LEU A 299 -1.19 -3.01 2.77
N GLY A 300 -0.75 -4.00 3.56
CA GLY A 300 0.55 -3.95 4.23
C GLY A 300 1.75 -3.97 3.28
N ASN A 301 1.64 -4.73 2.18
CA ASN A 301 2.64 -4.76 1.11
C ASN A 301 2.59 -3.51 0.22
N GLY A 302 1.43 -2.88 0.07
CA GLY A 302 1.22 -1.79 -0.88
C GLY A 302 2.05 -0.53 -0.61
N VAL A 303 2.17 0.27 -1.66
CA VAL A 303 2.65 1.66 -1.61
C VAL A 303 1.46 2.59 -1.39
N ALA A 304 1.67 3.66 -0.63
CA ALA A 304 0.63 4.66 -0.41
C ALA A 304 0.41 5.48 -1.71
N PRO A 305 -0.79 5.46 -2.32
CA PRO A 305 -1.04 6.12 -3.60
C PRO A 305 -0.67 7.61 -3.64
N PRO A 306 -0.93 8.44 -2.60
CA PRO A 306 -0.56 9.86 -2.64
C PRO A 306 0.94 10.11 -2.81
N VAL A 307 1.80 9.23 -2.27
CA VAL A 307 3.26 9.33 -2.45
C VAL A 307 3.63 9.06 -3.91
N MET A 308 3.07 7.98 -4.49
CA MET A 308 3.34 7.64 -5.88
C MET A 308 2.76 8.67 -6.85
N GLU A 309 1.59 9.23 -6.54
CA GLU A 309 1.02 10.34 -7.29
C GLU A 309 1.97 11.54 -7.33
N ALA A 310 2.52 11.95 -6.19
CA ALA A 310 3.47 13.07 -6.11
C ALA A 310 4.75 12.79 -6.90
N ILE A 311 5.30 11.57 -6.81
CA ILE A 311 6.47 11.15 -7.60
C ILE A 311 6.18 11.23 -9.10
N VAL A 312 5.07 10.65 -9.56
CA VAL A 312 4.75 10.65 -10.99
C VAL A 312 4.51 12.07 -11.51
N ARG A 313 3.87 12.93 -10.72
CA ARG A 313 3.68 14.34 -11.08
C ARG A 313 5.01 15.11 -11.16
N SER A 314 5.95 14.84 -10.26
CA SER A 314 7.26 15.50 -10.29
C SER A 314 8.08 15.10 -11.51
N LEU A 315 8.10 13.81 -11.86
CA LEU A 315 8.84 13.30 -13.01
C LEU A 315 8.24 13.71 -14.35
N THR A 316 6.91 13.78 -14.45
CA THR A 316 6.21 14.07 -15.71
C THR A 316 5.91 15.55 -15.94
N GLY A 317 6.42 16.45 -15.09
CA GLY A 317 6.21 17.90 -15.21
C GLY A 317 4.77 18.37 -14.97
N ARG A 318 3.92 17.55 -14.32
CA ARG A 318 2.50 17.86 -14.04
C ARG A 318 2.28 18.46 -12.65
N GLN A 319 3.18 19.30 -12.19
CA GLN A 319 3.00 20.01 -10.92
C GLN A 319 1.82 21.00 -11.04
N GLY A 320 0.94 21.05 -10.03
CA GLY A 320 -0.15 22.03 -9.96
C GLY A 320 -1.48 21.64 -10.66
N LEU A 321 -1.56 20.50 -11.34
CA LEU A 321 -2.86 19.98 -11.78
C LEU A 321 -3.61 19.45 -10.55
N ALA A 322 -4.66 20.19 -10.13
CA ALA A 322 -5.65 19.72 -9.17
C ALA A 322 -6.06 18.26 -9.49
N PRO A 323 -6.39 17.43 -8.48
CA PRO A 323 -6.91 16.09 -8.73
C PRO A 323 -8.00 16.19 -9.80
N SER A 324 -7.90 15.34 -10.84
CA SER A 324 -8.88 15.32 -11.92
C SER A 324 -10.27 15.32 -11.30
N PRO A 325 -11.21 16.17 -11.77
CA PRO A 325 -12.60 16.04 -11.34
C PRO A 325 -13.00 14.57 -11.53
N ARG A 326 -13.53 13.98 -10.45
CA ARG A 326 -13.96 12.58 -10.40
C ARG A 326 -14.71 12.28 -11.69
N THR A 327 -14.10 11.50 -12.58
CA THR A 327 -14.82 11.05 -13.76
C THR A 327 -15.84 10.07 -13.24
N ASP A 328 -17.11 10.47 -13.25
CA ASP A 328 -18.22 9.70 -12.75
C ASP A 328 -18.33 8.39 -13.56
N LEU A 329 -17.70 7.33 -13.05
CA LEU A 329 -17.76 5.98 -13.63
C LEU A 329 -19.15 5.35 -13.45
N ARG A 330 -20.14 6.08 -12.89
CA ARG A 330 -21.49 5.58 -12.61
C ARG A 330 -22.45 5.53 -13.80
N GLN A 331 -22.09 5.98 -15.00
CA GLN A 331 -22.99 5.87 -16.16
C GLN A 331 -23.11 4.45 -16.76
N VAL A 332 -22.54 3.40 -16.15
CA VAL A 332 -22.60 2.03 -16.71
C VAL A 332 -23.27 0.98 -15.80
N GLN A 333 -23.79 1.34 -14.61
CA GLN A 333 -24.45 0.36 -13.73
C GLN A 333 -25.88 0.74 -13.32
N GLY A 334 -26.75 0.85 -14.31
CA GLY A 334 -28.19 0.70 -14.13
C GLY A 334 -28.61 -0.76 -14.32
N ARG A 335 -28.28 -1.66 -13.38
CA ARG A 335 -29.03 -2.92 -13.18
C ARG A 335 -29.01 -3.30 -11.71
N ALA A 336 -30.16 -3.10 -11.06
CA ALA A 336 -30.45 -3.58 -9.73
C ALA A 336 -30.18 -5.10 -9.64
N ALA A 337 -29.52 -5.52 -8.56
CA ALA A 337 -29.41 -6.94 -8.22
C ALA A 337 -30.81 -7.53 -7.96
N PRO A 338 -31.15 -8.72 -8.47
CA PRO A 338 -32.45 -9.33 -8.24
C PRO A 338 -32.58 -9.73 -6.76
N ARG A 339 -33.71 -9.37 -6.15
CA ARG A 339 -34.13 -9.83 -4.82
C ARG A 339 -34.27 -11.35 -4.88
N ARG A 340 -33.69 -12.04 -3.89
CA ARG A 340 -33.95 -13.47 -3.67
C ARG A 340 -35.38 -13.60 -3.14
N GLU A 341 -36.27 -14.17 -3.94
CA GLU A 341 -37.56 -14.66 -3.47
C GLU A 341 -37.36 -15.95 -2.68
N THR A 342 -37.88 -15.95 -1.46
CA THR A 342 -38.07 -17.12 -0.60
C THR A 342 -39.25 -17.93 -1.15
N THR A 343 -38.97 -19.06 -1.77
CA THR A 343 -39.98 -20.11 -1.98
C THR A 343 -40.20 -20.88 -0.67
N GLN A 344 -41.33 -20.59 -0.01
CA GLN A 344 -41.99 -21.55 0.87
C GLN A 344 -42.62 -22.64 -0.02
N ALA A 345 -42.28 -23.89 0.22
CA ALA A 345 -42.99 -25.04 -0.32
C ALA A 345 -43.84 -25.64 0.81
N SER A 346 -45.15 -25.51 0.67
CA SER A 346 -46.16 -26.25 1.40
C SER A 346 -46.58 -27.45 0.55
N ALA A 347 -46.27 -28.66 1.03
CA ALA A 347 -47.03 -29.90 0.83
C ALA A 347 -46.55 -30.91 1.88
#